data_AF-A0A6G9N6H7-F1
#
_entry.id   AF-A0A6G9N6H7-F1
#
_cell.length_a   1.000
_cell.length_b   1.000
_cell.length_c   1.000
_cell.angle_alpha   90.00
_cell.angle_beta   90.00
_cell.angle_gamma   90.00
#
_symmetry.space_group_name_H-M   'P 1'
#
loop_
_entity.id
_entity.type
_entity.pdbx_description
1 polymer ?
#
loop_
_entity_poly.entity_id
_entity_poly.type
_entity_poly.pdbx_seq_one_letter_code
_entity_poly.pdbx_strand_id
1 'polypeptide(L)'
;MGTRASLLAGAKAAFLGALVGTSLPTLLMVVVLAGSVAADPGPVLIAMLLPFGTGFLAAAVGMVVLGWPLTAWLHRAGRESRRAYVVTGLTAGALPTGALAHVLFGEFLLMSAVIAAFGALTGGATAHFWWSGARKDRAMVHAPTLEAIFD
;
A
#
# COMPACT_ATOMS: atom_id res chain seq x y z
N MET A 1 0.50 -21.98 3.70
CA MET A 1 -0.20 -21.18 2.68
C MET A 1 0.24 -21.66 1.31
N GLY A 2 -0.69 -21.97 0.39
CA GLY A 2 -0.32 -22.05 -1.02
C GLY A 2 0.19 -20.69 -1.49
N THR A 3 1.31 -20.65 -2.21
CA THR A 3 1.97 -19.42 -2.71
C THR A 3 1.00 -18.46 -3.41
N ARG A 4 -0.01 -19.00 -4.09
CA ARG A 4 -1.05 -18.23 -4.81
C ARG A 4 -1.97 -17.42 -3.90
N ALA A 5 -2.40 -17.95 -2.76
CA ALA A 5 -3.29 -17.24 -1.83
C ALA A 5 -2.58 -16.04 -1.17
N SER A 6 -1.28 -16.21 -0.84
CA SER A 6 -0.43 -15.15 -0.30
C SER A 6 -0.23 -14.01 -1.31
N LEU A 7 -0.04 -14.33 -2.59
CA LEU A 7 0.10 -13.35 -3.68
C LEU A 7 -1.16 -12.51 -3.88
N LEU A 8 -2.34 -13.14 -3.91
CA LEU A 8 -3.61 -12.42 -4.09
C LEU A 8 -3.92 -11.50 -2.91
N ALA A 9 -3.68 -11.96 -1.67
CA ALA A 9 -3.82 -11.11 -0.49
C ALA A 9 -2.87 -9.91 -0.55
N GLY A 10 -1.65 -10.11 -1.06
CA GLY A 10 -0.67 -9.04 -1.23
C GLY A 10 -1.05 -8.04 -2.30
N ALA A 11 -1.45 -8.51 -3.49
CA ALA A 11 -1.94 -7.65 -4.56
C ALA A 11 -3.15 -6.82 -4.12
N LYS A 12 -4.10 -7.44 -3.40
CA LYS A 12 -5.25 -6.73 -2.81
C LYS A 12 -4.82 -5.68 -1.80
N ALA A 13 -3.87 -6.00 -0.92
CA ALA A 13 -3.36 -5.06 0.08
C ALA A 13 -2.66 -3.85 -0.59
N ALA A 14 -1.83 -4.10 -1.60
CA ALA A 14 -1.16 -3.06 -2.37
C ALA A 14 -2.17 -2.17 -3.12
N PHE A 15 -3.19 -2.76 -3.75
CA PHE A 15 -4.25 -2.02 -4.43
C PHE A 15 -5.04 -1.13 -3.48
N LEU A 16 -5.50 -1.67 -2.36
CA LEU A 16 -6.24 -0.89 -1.36
C LEU A 16 -5.38 0.18 -0.71
N GLY A 17 -4.11 -0.13 -0.42
CA GLY A 17 -3.18 0.84 0.15
C GLY A 17 -2.87 2.00 -0.80
N ALA A 18 -2.62 1.69 -2.08
CA ALA A 18 -2.48 2.70 -3.13
C ALA A 18 -3.74 3.56 -3.22
N LEU A 19 -4.93 2.95 -3.25
CA LEU A 19 -6.18 3.66 -3.33
C LEU A 19 -6.38 4.64 -2.17
N VAL A 20 -6.05 4.24 -0.93
CA VAL A 20 -6.09 5.15 0.23
C VAL A 20 -5.10 6.30 0.06
N GLY A 21 -3.85 5.99 -0.25
CA GLY A 21 -2.77 6.98 -0.29
C GLY A 21 -2.87 7.97 -1.45
N THR A 22 -3.45 7.56 -2.57
CA THR A 22 -3.55 8.39 -3.78
C THR A 22 -4.94 9.00 -3.99
N SER A 23 -5.95 8.62 -3.20
CA SER A 23 -7.32 9.16 -3.31
C SER A 23 -7.37 10.69 -3.28
N LEU A 24 -6.70 11.32 -2.29
CA LEU A 24 -6.71 12.78 -2.13
C LEU A 24 -5.92 13.49 -3.25
N PRO A 25 -4.67 13.10 -3.59
CA PRO A 25 -3.98 13.63 -4.76
C PRO A 25 -4.79 13.50 -6.05
N THR A 26 -5.42 12.35 -6.29
CA THR A 26 -6.24 12.16 -7.49
C THR A 26 -7.46 13.07 -7.47
N LEU A 27 -8.16 13.23 -6.33
CA LEU A 27 -9.29 14.14 -6.22
C LEU A 27 -8.89 15.60 -6.55
N LEU A 28 -7.76 16.06 -6.01
CA LEU A 28 -7.23 17.39 -6.33
C LEU A 28 -6.92 17.51 -7.83
N MET A 29 -6.32 16.48 -8.41
CA MET A 29 -6.01 16.44 -9.83
C MET A 29 -7.27 16.46 -10.70
N VAL A 30 -8.34 15.78 -10.28
CA VAL A 30 -9.66 15.84 -10.95
C VAL A 30 -10.19 17.26 -10.95
N VAL A 31 -10.14 17.97 -9.82
CA VAL A 31 -10.62 19.36 -9.72
C VAL A 31 -9.81 20.28 -10.63
N VAL A 32 -8.48 20.15 -10.62
CA VAL A 32 -7.59 20.98 -11.44
C VAL A 32 -7.79 20.71 -12.93
N LEU A 33 -8.03 19.46 -13.32
CA LEU A 33 -8.17 19.04 -14.73
C LEU A 33 -9.60 19.04 -15.25
N ALA A 34 -10.61 19.29 -14.41
CA ALA A 34 -12.02 19.26 -14.83
C ALA A 34 -12.32 20.22 -15.99
N GLY A 35 -11.66 21.38 -16.03
CA GLY A 35 -11.81 22.36 -17.09
C GLY A 35 -11.17 21.98 -18.43
N SER A 36 -10.18 21.08 -18.44
CA SER A 36 -9.44 20.68 -19.64
C SER A 36 -9.99 19.44 -20.33
N VAL A 37 -10.88 18.68 -19.67
CA VAL A 37 -11.50 17.44 -20.23
C VAL A 37 -12.25 17.70 -21.53
N ALA A 38 -12.88 18.87 -21.68
CA ALA A 38 -13.67 19.20 -22.87
C ALA A 38 -12.82 19.40 -24.14
N ALA A 39 -11.55 19.74 -24.00
CA ALA A 39 -10.65 20.04 -25.12
C ALA A 39 -9.87 18.81 -25.59
N ASP A 40 -9.37 17.99 -24.65
CA ASP A 40 -8.66 16.75 -24.96
C ASP A 40 -8.76 15.74 -23.79
N PRO A 41 -9.69 14.78 -23.84
CA PRO A 41 -9.94 13.87 -22.72
C PRO A 41 -8.85 12.81 -22.53
N GLY A 42 -8.10 12.45 -23.57
CA GLY A 42 -7.14 11.35 -23.52
C GLY A 42 -6.01 11.58 -22.51
N PRO A 43 -5.23 12.67 -22.64
CA PRO A 43 -4.16 13.01 -21.71
C PRO A 43 -4.66 13.23 -20.28
N VAL A 44 -5.86 13.80 -20.11
CA VAL A 44 -6.45 14.03 -18.78
C VAL A 44 -6.75 12.71 -18.07
N LEU A 45 -7.32 11.73 -18.77
CA LEU A 45 -7.58 10.40 -18.21
C LEU A 45 -6.28 9.69 -17.80
N ILE A 46 -5.24 9.76 -18.64
CA ILE A 46 -3.93 9.18 -18.30
C ILE A 46 -3.36 9.85 -17.04
N ALA A 47 -3.43 11.18 -16.99
CA ALA A 47 -2.92 11.95 -15.87
C ALA A 47 -3.69 11.61 -14.57
N MET A 48 -5.00 11.40 -14.63
CA MET A 48 -5.83 10.96 -13.49
C MET A 48 -5.50 9.55 -12.98
N LEU A 49 -5.13 8.63 -13.89
CA LEU A 49 -4.82 7.24 -13.54
C LEU A 49 -3.36 7.06 -13.08
N LEU A 50 -2.47 7.97 -13.46
CA LEU A 50 -1.04 7.87 -13.19
C LEU A 50 -0.70 7.76 -11.67
N PRO A 51 -1.33 8.53 -10.75
CA PRO A 51 -1.09 8.37 -9.32
C PRO A 51 -1.45 6.97 -8.81
N PHE A 52 -2.58 6.42 -9.25
CA PHE A 52 -3.00 5.07 -8.84
C PHE A 52 -2.04 3.99 -9.37
N GLY A 53 -1.65 4.07 -10.65
CA GLY A 53 -0.74 3.12 -11.26
C GLY A 53 0.63 3.11 -10.60
N THR A 54 1.21 4.30 -10.41
CA THR A 54 2.52 4.46 -9.76
C THR A 54 2.47 4.08 -8.27
N GLY A 55 1.43 4.48 -7.55
CA GLY A 55 1.20 4.10 -6.16
C GLY A 55 1.03 2.59 -5.97
N PHE A 56 0.27 1.93 -6.85
CA PHE A 56 0.11 0.47 -6.82
C PHE A 56 1.42 -0.25 -7.07
N LEU A 57 2.18 0.13 -8.10
CA LEU A 57 3.48 -0.47 -8.40
C LEU A 57 4.46 -0.28 -7.25
N ALA A 58 4.53 0.92 -6.68
CA ALA A 58 5.39 1.20 -5.53
C ALA A 58 5.00 0.35 -4.31
N ALA A 59 3.69 0.24 -4.01
CA ALA A 59 3.20 -0.60 -2.93
C ALA A 59 3.49 -2.09 -3.15
N ALA A 60 3.30 -2.60 -4.37
CA ALA A 60 3.58 -3.98 -4.74
C ALA A 60 5.08 -4.31 -4.63
N VAL A 61 5.95 -3.44 -5.14
CA VAL A 61 7.41 -3.60 -5.03
C VAL A 61 7.85 -3.52 -3.58
N GLY A 62 7.40 -2.52 -2.82
CA GLY A 62 7.73 -2.37 -1.40
C GLY A 62 7.26 -3.57 -0.58
N MET A 63 6.12 -4.16 -0.94
CA MET A 63 5.62 -5.37 -0.31
C MET A 63 6.50 -6.60 -0.57
N VAL A 64 6.98 -6.79 -1.79
CA VAL A 64 7.88 -7.92 -2.13
C VAL A 64 9.27 -7.72 -1.51
N VAL A 65 9.82 -6.51 -1.63
CA VAL A 65 11.20 -6.21 -1.22
C VAL A 65 11.35 -6.06 0.30
N LEU A 66 10.38 -5.43 0.97
CA LEU A 66 10.43 -5.17 2.41
C LEU A 66 9.36 -5.96 3.17
N GLY A 67 8.13 -5.95 2.69
CA GLY A 67 6.99 -6.54 3.39
C GLY A 67 7.14 -8.04 3.67
N TRP A 68 7.50 -8.83 2.67
CA TRP A 68 7.68 -10.28 2.81
C TRP A 68 8.87 -10.67 3.70
N PRO A 69 10.09 -10.15 3.51
CA PRO A 69 11.20 -10.43 4.42
C PRO A 69 10.89 -10.03 5.86
N LEU A 70 10.26 -8.88 6.06
CA LEU A 70 9.84 -8.42 7.39
C LEU A 70 8.81 -9.35 8.01
N THR A 71 7.80 -9.78 7.25
CA THR A 71 6.77 -10.73 7.71
C THR A 71 7.43 -12.04 8.17
N ALA A 72 8.33 -12.59 7.35
CA ALA A 72 9.05 -13.82 7.67
C ALA A 72 9.92 -13.67 8.93
N TRP A 73 10.61 -12.54 9.07
CA TRP A 73 11.44 -12.25 10.24
C TRP A 73 10.61 -12.06 11.52
N LEU A 74 9.56 -11.25 11.48
CA LEU A 74 8.65 -11.02 12.62
C LEU A 74 7.99 -12.32 13.09
N HIS A 75 7.63 -13.18 12.13
CA HIS A 75 7.07 -14.49 12.42
C HIS A 75 8.07 -15.41 13.12
N ARG A 76 9.29 -15.53 12.59
CA ARG A 76 10.36 -16.31 13.22
C ARG A 76 10.72 -15.80 14.61
N ALA A 77 10.66 -14.49 14.83
CA ALA A 77 10.94 -13.88 16.11
C ALA A 77 9.79 -13.98 17.13
N GLY A 78 8.59 -14.45 16.72
CA GLY A 78 7.40 -14.44 17.58
C GLY A 78 6.90 -13.04 17.95
N ARG A 79 7.26 -12.01 17.16
CA ARG A 79 6.96 -10.59 17.44
C ARG A 79 5.89 -10.01 16.51
N GLU A 80 5.09 -10.86 15.89
CA GLU A 80 4.02 -10.44 14.99
C GLU A 80 2.96 -9.63 15.74
N SER A 81 2.87 -8.34 15.45
CA SER A 81 1.82 -7.46 15.97
C SER A 81 1.35 -6.49 14.89
N ARG A 82 0.07 -6.12 14.92
CA ARG A 82 -0.50 -5.13 13.98
C ARG A 82 0.32 -3.84 13.97
N ARG A 83 0.75 -3.38 15.15
CA ARG A 83 1.55 -2.16 15.30
C ARG A 83 2.90 -2.26 14.58
N ALA A 84 3.60 -3.39 14.69
CA ALA A 84 4.87 -3.58 14.00
C ALA A 84 4.71 -3.43 12.48
N TYR A 85 3.69 -4.08 11.89
CA TYR A 85 3.42 -3.98 10.45
C TYR A 85 3.08 -2.56 10.02
N VAL A 86 2.14 -1.90 10.73
CA VAL A 86 1.69 -0.55 10.37
C VAL A 86 2.82 0.48 10.52
N VAL A 87 3.58 0.45 11.62
CA VAL A 87 4.70 1.38 11.83
C VAL A 87 5.77 1.19 10.77
N THR A 88 6.15 -0.05 10.45
CA THR A 88 7.12 -0.30 9.38
C THR A 88 6.58 0.10 8.02
N GLY A 89 5.29 -0.11 7.75
CA GLY A 89 4.64 0.36 6.52
C GLY A 89 4.67 1.89 6.40
N LEU A 90 4.37 2.61 7.48
CA LEU A 90 4.44 4.08 7.52
C LEU A 90 5.86 4.57 7.23
N THR A 91 6.88 4.00 7.89
CA THR A 91 8.28 4.44 7.72
C THR A 91 8.85 4.05 6.36
N ALA A 92 8.60 2.82 5.91
CA ALA A 92 9.01 2.33 4.59
C ALA A 92 8.28 3.04 3.45
N GLY A 93 7.09 3.56 3.69
CA GLY A 93 6.38 4.43 2.75
C GLY A 93 6.95 5.85 2.74
N ALA A 94 7.14 6.45 3.92
CA ALA A 94 7.55 7.86 4.06
C ALA A 94 8.99 8.14 3.61
N LEU A 95 9.94 7.27 3.99
CA LEU A 95 11.36 7.56 3.77
C LEU A 95 11.75 7.55 2.29
N PRO A 96 11.41 6.52 1.49
CA PRO A 96 11.80 6.49 0.08
C PRO A 96 11.09 7.56 -0.73
N THR A 97 9.79 7.80 -0.49
CA THR A 97 9.05 8.83 -1.22
C THR A 97 9.52 10.24 -0.83
N GLY A 98 9.80 10.47 0.46
CA GLY A 98 10.36 11.72 0.94
C GLY A 98 11.76 11.98 0.40
N ALA A 99 12.63 10.97 0.39
CA ALA A 99 13.97 11.08 -0.19
C ALA A 99 13.91 11.37 -1.69
N LEU A 100 13.08 10.64 -2.44
CA LEU A 100 12.89 10.88 -3.87
C LEU A 100 12.31 12.27 -4.14
N ALA A 101 11.30 12.69 -3.39
CA ALA A 101 10.71 14.02 -3.52
C ALA A 101 11.74 15.11 -3.20
N HIS A 102 12.58 14.92 -2.19
CA HIS A 102 13.63 15.87 -1.87
C HIS A 102 14.67 15.98 -2.99
N VAL A 103 15.05 14.86 -3.62
CA VAL A 103 15.96 14.87 -4.78
C VAL A 103 15.34 15.59 -5.99
N LEU A 104 14.04 15.43 -6.23
CA LEU A 104 13.35 16.01 -7.39
C LEU A 104 12.98 17.49 -7.20
N PHE A 105 12.58 17.88 -5.99
CA PHE A 105 12.01 19.19 -5.71
C PHE A 105 12.89 20.09 -4.85
N GLY A 106 14.02 19.56 -4.31
CA GLY A 106 15.16 20.27 -3.71
C GLY A 106 14.81 21.31 -2.66
N GLU A 107 14.36 22.48 -3.12
CA GLU A 107 14.07 23.69 -2.35
C GLU A 107 12.67 23.68 -1.71
N PHE A 108 11.73 22.88 -2.23
CA PHE A 108 10.36 22.81 -1.70
C PHE A 108 10.23 21.76 -0.59
N LEU A 109 10.76 22.07 0.60
CA LEU A 109 10.69 21.19 1.77
C LEU A 109 9.25 20.79 2.12
N LEU A 110 8.31 21.74 2.05
CA LEU A 110 6.89 21.47 2.31
C LEU A 110 6.32 20.45 1.31
N MET A 111 6.65 20.58 0.03
CA MET A 111 6.20 19.63 -1.00
C MET A 111 6.75 18.22 -0.74
N SER A 112 8.03 18.15 -0.39
CA SER A 112 8.69 16.88 -0.05
C SER A 112 8.05 16.21 1.17
N ALA A 113 7.72 16.99 2.21
CA ALA A 113 7.02 16.49 3.40
C ALA A 113 5.59 16.01 3.09
N VAL A 114 4.86 16.73 2.22
CA VAL A 114 3.52 16.32 1.78
C VAL A 114 3.57 15.00 1.00
N ILE A 115 4.52 14.85 0.08
CA ILE A 115 4.71 13.59 -0.67
C ILE A 115 5.14 12.45 0.26
N ALA A 116 6.02 12.73 1.23
CA ALA A 116 6.39 11.76 2.25
C ALA A 116 5.17 11.31 3.08
N ALA A 117 4.27 12.22 3.43
CA ALA A 117 3.04 11.90 4.17
C ALA A 117 2.11 10.99 3.36
N PHE A 118 1.92 11.22 2.07
CA PHE A 118 1.15 10.31 1.21
C PHE A 118 1.83 8.95 1.03
N GLY A 119 3.16 8.93 0.92
CA GLY A 119 3.93 7.68 0.94
C GLY A 119 3.71 6.90 2.23
N ALA A 120 3.74 7.58 3.38
CA ALA A 120 3.45 6.99 4.68
C ALA A 120 2.04 6.39 4.71
N LEU A 121 1.02 7.16 4.33
CA LEU A 121 -0.38 6.69 4.30
C LEU A 121 -0.54 5.46 3.39
N THR A 122 0.07 5.48 2.20
CA THR A 122 0.07 4.35 1.26
C THR A 122 0.68 3.10 1.91
N GLY A 123 1.89 3.22 2.47
CA GLY A 123 2.61 2.10 3.08
C GLY A 123 1.92 1.57 4.33
N GLY A 124 1.43 2.47 5.20
CA GLY A 124 0.69 2.11 6.41
C GLY A 124 -0.64 1.42 6.10
N ALA A 125 -1.40 1.91 5.13
CA ALA A 125 -2.64 1.28 4.68
C ALA A 125 -2.36 -0.09 4.04
N THR A 126 -1.36 -0.20 3.15
CA THR A 126 -0.93 -1.47 2.55
C THR A 126 -0.58 -2.49 3.63
N ALA A 127 0.24 -2.11 4.62
CA ALA A 127 0.63 -2.98 5.72
C ALA A 127 -0.57 -3.37 6.60
N HIS A 128 -1.51 -2.46 6.83
CA HIS A 128 -2.74 -2.75 7.57
C HIS A 128 -3.60 -3.80 6.85
N PHE A 129 -3.82 -3.65 5.54
CA PHE A 129 -4.61 -4.59 4.76
C PHE A 129 -3.90 -5.93 4.60
N TRP A 130 -2.57 -5.93 4.45
CA TRP A 130 -1.77 -7.16 4.43
C TRP A 130 -1.93 -7.95 5.71
N TRP A 131 -1.75 -7.30 6.87
CA TRP A 131 -1.93 -7.93 8.17
C TRP A 131 -3.33 -8.52 8.34
N SER A 132 -4.34 -7.75 7.96
CA SER A 132 -5.75 -8.13 8.12
C SER A 132 -6.15 -9.28 7.18
N GLY A 133 -5.64 -9.29 5.94
CA GLY A 133 -5.84 -10.36 4.98
C GLY A 133 -5.10 -11.65 5.36
N ALA A 134 -3.81 -11.54 5.68
CA ALA A 134 -2.97 -12.69 6.02
C ALA A 134 -3.43 -13.42 7.30
N ARG A 135 -4.07 -12.71 8.26
CA ARG A 135 -4.62 -13.33 9.47
C ARG A 135 -5.97 -14.02 9.28
N LYS A 136 -6.87 -13.50 8.42
CA LYS A 136 -8.15 -14.16 8.14
C LYS A 136 -7.94 -15.55 7.55
N ASP A 137 -6.95 -15.69 6.67
CA ASP A 137 -6.64 -16.99 6.06
C ASP A 137 -5.98 -17.97 7.04
N ARG A 138 -5.14 -17.51 7.98
CA ARG A 138 -4.57 -18.38 9.02
C ARG A 138 -5.64 -18.91 9.99
N ALA A 139 -6.64 -18.09 10.34
CA ALA A 139 -7.75 -18.53 11.19
C ALA A 139 -8.60 -19.63 10.53
N MET A 140 -8.77 -19.59 9.20
CA MET A 140 -9.49 -20.64 8.46
C MET A 140 -8.71 -21.95 8.33
N VAL A 141 -7.37 -21.90 8.29
CA VAL A 141 -6.52 -23.10 8.25
C VAL A 141 -6.44 -23.81 9.62
N HIS A 142 -6.79 -23.13 10.71
CA HIS A 142 -6.83 -23.70 12.07
C HIS A 142 -8.24 -23.79 12.64
N ALA A 143 -9.27 -23.50 11.83
CA ALA A 143 -10.63 -23.88 12.19
C ALA A 143 -10.65 -25.42 12.21
N PRO A 144 -11.10 -26.07 13.31
CA PRO A 144 -11.36 -27.49 13.28
C PRO A 144 -12.27 -27.76 12.07
N THR A 145 -11.93 -28.76 11.27
CA THR A 145 -12.85 -29.24 10.22
C THR A 145 -14.21 -29.46 10.87
N LEU A 146 -15.29 -29.04 10.22
CA LEU A 146 -16.64 -29.19 10.77
C LEU A 146 -16.91 -30.64 11.23
N GLU A 147 -16.26 -31.61 10.59
CA GLU A 147 -16.22 -33.03 11.00
C GLU A 147 -15.76 -33.23 12.46
N ALA A 148 -14.72 -32.53 12.93
CA ALA A 148 -14.22 -32.62 14.31
C ALA A 148 -15.11 -31.91 15.36
N ILE A 149 -16.17 -31.22 14.94
CA ILE A 149 -17.17 -30.62 15.85
C ILE A 149 -18.37 -31.57 16.04
N PHE A 150 -18.57 -32.51 15.12
CA PHE A 150 -19.72 -33.43 15.12
C PHE A 150 -19.37 -34.89 15.46
N ASP A 151 -18.09 -35.20 15.69
CA ASP A 151 -17.59 -36.43 16.34
C ASP A 151 -17.44 -36.23 17.86
#